data_AF-A0A2B2CEF2-F1
#
_entry.id   AF-A0A2B2CEF2-F1
#
_cell.length_a   1.000
_cell.length_b   1.000
_cell.length_c   1.000
_cell.angle_alpha   90.00
_cell.angle_beta   90.00
_cell.angle_gamma   90.00
#
_symmetry.space_group_name_H-M   'P 1'
#
loop_
_entity.id
_entity.type
_entity.pdbx_description
1 polymer ?
#
loop_
_entity_poly.entity_id
_entity_poly.type
_entity_poly.pdbx_seq_one_letter_code
_entity_poly.pdbx_strand_id
1 'polypeptide(L)'
;MVKMIALYKHPENKEAFDEHYFNVHGPITEKIPGLRKMEVTKITGSPMGGEGEYYLMCEMYYDDYEALKQGMRSVEGKASGKDLMGFAGELVTLMIGEEVK
;
A
#
# COMPACT_ATOMS: atom_id res chain seq x y z
N MET A 1 -6.09 -2.33 15.86
CA MET A 1 -6.90 -1.81 14.73
C MET A 1 -6.75 -2.77 13.55
N VAL A 2 -7.67 -2.74 12.58
CA VAL A 2 -7.52 -3.52 11.34
C VAL A 2 -6.70 -2.71 10.34
N LYS A 3 -5.78 -3.35 9.63
CA LYS A 3 -5.00 -2.72 8.56
C LYS A 3 -4.96 -3.56 7.29
N MET A 4 -5.01 -2.87 6.16
CA MET A 4 -4.56 -3.40 4.87
C MET A 4 -3.07 -3.09 4.74
N ILE A 5 -2.28 -4.07 4.33
CA ILE A 5 -0.83 -3.96 4.14
C ILE A 5 -0.54 -4.23 2.67
N ALA A 6 0.13 -3.30 2.00
CA ALA A 6 0.67 -3.47 0.67
C ALA A 6 2.21 -3.48 0.75
N LEU A 7 2.82 -4.60 0.37
CA LEU A 7 4.27 -4.79 0.42
C LEU A 7 4.80 -5.01 -1.00
N TYR A 8 5.73 -4.17 -1.42
CA TYR A 8 6.21 -4.10 -2.80
C TYR A 8 7.64 -4.63 -2.89
N LYS A 9 7.86 -5.54 -3.85
CA LYS A 9 9.21 -5.90 -4.31
C LYS A 9 9.85 -4.76 -5.10
N HIS A 10 11.14 -4.89 -5.38
CA HIS A 10 11.87 -3.91 -6.19
C HIS A 10 11.30 -3.80 -7.60
N PRO A 11 10.89 -2.59 -8.05
CA PRO A 11 10.55 -2.36 -9.44
C PRO A 11 11.83 -2.32 -10.29
N GLU A 12 11.70 -2.64 -11.58
CA GLU A 12 12.81 -2.50 -12.55
C GLU A 12 13.26 -1.03 -12.67
N ASN A 13 12.31 -0.10 -12.60
CA ASN A 13 12.56 1.34 -12.60
C ASN A 13 12.00 1.98 -11.31
N LYS A 14 12.90 2.23 -10.35
CA LYS A 14 12.59 2.82 -9.03
C LYS A 14 12.07 4.26 -9.15
N GLU A 15 12.58 5.05 -10.09
CA GLU A 15 12.18 6.44 -10.29
C GLU A 15 10.76 6.56 -10.84
N ALA A 16 10.44 5.78 -11.88
CA ALA A 16 9.09 5.74 -12.46
C ALA A 16 8.06 5.19 -11.46
N PHE A 17 8.45 4.18 -10.68
CA PHE A 17 7.61 3.67 -9.60
C PHE A 17 7.33 4.75 -8.55
N ASP A 18 8.37 5.43 -8.06
CA ASP A 18 8.21 6.48 -7.05
C ASP A 18 7.33 7.62 -7.56
N GLU A 19 7.57 8.09 -8.79
CA GLU A 19 6.77 9.16 -9.39
C GLU A 19 5.28 8.79 -9.44
N HIS A 20 4.96 7.60 -9.95
CA HIS A 20 3.57 7.13 -10.02
C HIS A 20 2.99 6.89 -8.62
N TYR A 21 3.76 6.27 -7.74
CA TYR A 21 3.32 5.93 -6.39
C TYR A 21 2.93 7.18 -5.61
N PHE A 22 3.82 8.18 -5.55
CA PHE A 22 3.60 9.37 -4.71
C PHE A 22 2.69 10.41 -5.35
N ASN A 23 2.65 10.52 -6.69
CA ASN A 23 1.84 11.55 -7.37
C ASN A 23 0.48 11.05 -7.85
N VAL A 24 0.28 9.74 -8.00
CA VAL A 24 -0.97 9.15 -8.52
C VAL A 24 -1.57 8.18 -7.51
N HIS A 25 -0.86 7.10 -7.19
CA HIS A 25 -1.43 6.00 -6.40
C HIS A 25 -1.77 6.40 -4.96
N GLY A 26 -0.83 7.06 -4.28
CA GLY A 26 -0.97 7.55 -2.91
C GLY A 26 -2.18 8.48 -2.75
N PRO A 27 -2.29 9.58 -3.54
CA PRO A 27 -3.42 10.49 -3.48
C PRO A 27 -4.78 9.86 -3.80
N ILE A 28 -4.84 8.78 -4.59
CA ILE A 28 -6.09 8.04 -4.81
C ILE A 28 -6.43 7.22 -3.55
N THR A 29 -5.44 6.56 -2.96
CA THR A 29 -5.59 5.71 -1.78
C THR A 29 -5.98 6.50 -0.54
N GLU A 30 -5.42 7.70 -0.35
CA GLU A 30 -5.78 8.61 0.76
C GLU A 30 -7.26 9.04 0.74
N LYS A 31 -7.92 8.96 -0.42
CA LYS A 31 -9.34 9.33 -0.57
C LYS A 31 -10.30 8.19 -0.22
N ILE A 32 -9.80 7.00 0.11
CA ILE A 32 -10.66 5.85 0.41
C ILE A 32 -11.50 6.13 1.66
N PRO A 33 -12.85 6.08 1.58
CA PRO A 33 -13.71 6.26 2.72
C PRO A 33 -13.42 5.24 3.83
N GLY A 34 -13.39 5.72 5.07
CA GLY A 34 -13.11 4.90 6.25
C GLY A 34 -11.61 4.73 6.56
N LEU A 35 -10.71 5.16 5.68
CA LEU A 35 -9.27 5.18 5.96
C LEU A 35 -8.99 6.16 7.10
N ARG A 36 -8.30 5.69 8.15
CA ARG A 36 -7.93 6.49 9.32
C ARG A 36 -6.51 7.02 9.24
N LYS A 37 -5.63 6.20 8.67
CA LYS A 37 -4.20 6.50 8.58
C LYS A 37 -3.62 5.74 7.41
N MET A 38 -2.69 6.38 6.69
CA MET A 38 -1.85 5.74 5.69
C MET A 38 -0.40 6.00 6.07
N GLU A 39 0.38 4.93 6.23
CA GLU A 39 1.82 5.01 6.50
C GLU A 39 2.59 4.36 5.37
N VAL A 40 3.46 5.14 4.75
CA VAL A 40 4.32 4.68 3.66
C VAL A 40 5.75 4.61 4.17
N THR A 41 6.33 3.42 4.11
CA THR A 41 7.70 3.15 4.54
C THR A 41 8.53 2.71 3.36
N LYS A 42 9.57 3.49 3.02
CA LYS A 42 10.59 3.06 2.07
C LYS A 42 11.59 2.15 2.78
N ILE A 43 11.82 0.96 2.23
CA ILE A 43 12.75 -0.01 2.81
C ILE A 43 14.16 0.30 2.29
N THR A 44 15.04 0.70 3.20
CA THR A 44 16.37 1.23 2.83
C THR A 44 17.50 0.21 2.88
N GLY A 45 17.23 -1.02 3.33
CA GLY A 45 18.23 -2.08 3.39
C GLY A 45 17.84 -3.24 4.30
N SER A 46 18.78 -4.18 4.46
CA SER A 46 18.66 -5.32 5.37
C SER A 46 19.62 -5.18 6.56
N PRO A 47 19.23 -5.64 7.77
CA PRO A 47 20.15 -5.74 8.90
C PRO A 47 21.38 -6.64 8.63
N MET A 48 21.28 -7.56 7.66
CA MET A 48 22.40 -8.42 7.24
C MET A 48 23.32 -7.75 6.21
N GLY A 49 23.07 -6.47 5.88
CA GLY A 49 23.75 -5.73 4.83
C GLY A 49 23.08 -5.90 3.45
N GLY A 50 23.33 -4.96 2.55
CA GLY A 50 22.76 -4.93 1.20
C GLY A 50 21.30 -4.45 1.13
N GLU A 51 20.71 -4.56 -0.05
CA GLU A 51 19.29 -4.23 -0.27
C GLU A 51 18.39 -5.27 0.41
N GLY A 52 17.29 -4.82 1.03
CA GLY A 52 16.25 -5.72 1.52
C GLY A 52 15.48 -6.35 0.37
N GLU A 53 14.72 -7.42 0.63
CA GLU A 53 13.87 -8.06 -0.41
C GLU A 53 12.78 -7.12 -0.95
N TYR A 54 12.31 -6.22 -0.10
CA TYR A 54 11.23 -5.30 -0.40
C TYR A 54 11.75 -3.89 -0.57
N TYR A 55 11.00 -3.11 -1.34
CA TYR A 55 11.31 -1.74 -1.69
C TYR A 55 10.46 -0.72 -0.92
N LEU A 56 9.17 -1.01 -0.77
CA LEU A 56 8.22 -0.11 -0.14
C LEU A 56 7.13 -0.92 0.58
N MET A 57 6.63 -0.37 1.69
CA MET A 57 5.46 -0.88 2.41
C MET A 57 4.47 0.25 2.59
N CYS A 58 3.18 -0.05 2.47
CA CYS A 58 2.08 0.83 2.82
C CYS A 58 1.15 0.14 3.81
N GLU A 59 0.84 0.81 4.91
CA GLU A 59 -0.10 0.35 5.91
C GLU A 59 -1.28 1.32 5.97
N MET A 60 -2.47 0.79 5.72
CA MET A 60 -3.72 1.53 5.65
C MET A 60 -4.63 1.06 6.79
N TYR A 61 -4.89 1.95 7.74
CA TYR A 61 -5.59 1.62 8.98
C TYR A 61 -7.07 1.95 8.89
N TYR A 62 -7.89 1.06 9.44
CA TYR A 62 -9.34 1.18 9.52
C TYR A 62 -9.81 0.85 10.94
N ASP A 63 -10.98 1.35 11.32
CA ASP A 63 -11.54 1.12 12.65
C ASP A 63 -11.78 -0.38 12.89
N ASP A 64 -12.36 -1.06 11.90
CA ASP A 64 -12.69 -2.48 11.92
C ASP A 64 -12.69 -3.08 10.50
N TYR A 65 -12.97 -4.37 10.42
CA TYR A 65 -12.97 -5.12 9.16
C TYR A 65 -14.10 -4.71 8.20
N GLU A 66 -15.25 -4.30 8.72
CA GLU A 66 -16.36 -3.85 7.87
C GLU A 66 -16.07 -2.47 7.27
N ALA A 67 -15.43 -1.56 8.01
CA ALA A 67 -14.94 -0.29 7.49
C ALA A 67 -13.93 -0.49 6.35
N LEU A 68 -12.95 -1.39 6.52
CA LEU A 68 -12.00 -1.76 5.46
C LEU A 68 -12.73 -2.26 4.21
N LYS A 69 -13.65 -3.20 4.38
CA LYS A 69 -14.41 -3.83 3.28
C LYS A 69 -15.31 -2.84 2.55
N GLN A 70 -15.93 -1.90 3.27
CA GLN A 70 -16.70 -0.82 2.67
C GLN A 70 -15.80 0.14 1.88
N GLY A 71 -14.64 0.52 2.44
CA GLY A 71 -13.64 1.32 1.75
C GLY A 71 -13.16 0.68 0.44
N MET A 72 -12.83 -0.61 0.46
CA MET A 72 -12.43 -1.35 -0.75
C MET A 72 -13.52 -1.40 -1.83
N ARG A 73 -14.80 -1.35 -1.45
CA ARG A 73 -15.94 -1.39 -2.37
C ARG A 73 -16.34 -0.03 -2.93
N SER A 74 -15.80 1.05 -2.36
CA SER A 74 -16.08 2.43 -2.79
C SER A 74 -15.55 2.70 -4.21
N VAL A 75 -15.91 3.87 -4.75
CA VAL A 75 -15.39 4.32 -6.05
C VAL A 75 -13.88 4.52 -5.98
N GLU A 76 -13.40 5.12 -4.91
CA GLU A 76 -11.98 5.40 -4.63
C GLU A 76 -11.20 4.11 -4.38
N GLY A 77 -11.76 3.16 -3.61
CA GLY A 77 -11.11 1.86 -3.37
C GLY A 77 -10.93 1.05 -4.65
N LYS A 78 -11.94 1.02 -5.51
CA LYS A 78 -11.85 0.39 -6.84
C LYS A 78 -10.86 1.12 -7.75
N ALA A 79 -10.80 2.45 -7.69
CA ALA A 79 -9.83 3.23 -8.46
C ALA A 79 -8.39 2.95 -8.01
N SER A 80 -8.12 2.96 -6.70
CA SER A 80 -6.82 2.61 -6.12
C SER A 80 -6.41 1.19 -6.51
N GLY A 81 -7.30 0.21 -6.37
CA GLY A 81 -7.02 -1.17 -6.77
C GLY A 81 -6.76 -1.33 -8.27
N LYS A 82 -7.53 -0.65 -9.13
CA LYS A 82 -7.30 -0.68 -10.59
C LYS A 82 -5.95 -0.07 -10.97
N ASP A 83 -5.62 1.07 -10.38
CA ASP A 83 -4.34 1.74 -10.59
C ASP A 83 -3.18 0.85 -10.13
N LEU A 84 -3.27 0.30 -8.91
CA LEU A 84 -2.29 -0.64 -8.33
C LEU A 84 -1.94 -1.78 -9.27
N MET A 85 -2.96 -2.46 -9.80
CA MET A 85 -2.75 -3.59 -10.71
C MET A 85 -2.09 -3.17 -12.02
N GLY A 86 -2.24 -1.90 -12.43
CA GLY A 86 -1.63 -1.37 -13.65
C GLY A 86 -0.13 -1.10 -13.53
N PHE A 87 0.33 -0.53 -12.42
CA PHE A 87 1.75 -0.13 -12.28
C PHE A 87 2.60 -1.09 -11.44
N ALA A 88 1.99 -1.87 -10.54
CA ALA A 88 2.71 -2.68 -9.55
C ALA A 88 2.09 -4.07 -9.29
N GLY A 89 1.20 -4.55 -10.16
CA GLY A 89 0.46 -5.80 -9.95
C GLY A 89 1.33 -7.03 -9.71
N GLU A 90 2.49 -7.13 -10.36
CA GLU A 90 3.44 -8.24 -10.17
C GLU A 90 4.39 -8.05 -8.98
N LEU A 91 4.44 -6.83 -8.43
CA LEU A 91 5.36 -6.45 -7.34
C LEU A 91 4.69 -6.49 -5.97
N VAL A 92 3.37 -6.26 -5.93
CA VAL A 92 2.64 -6.04 -4.68
C VAL A 92 2.13 -7.35 -4.09
N THR A 93 2.29 -7.49 -2.77
CA THR A 93 1.57 -8.45 -1.94
C THR A 93 0.61 -7.70 -1.04
N LEU A 94 -0.67 -8.08 -1.06
CA LEU A 94 -1.72 -7.51 -0.21
C LEU A 94 -2.06 -8.46 0.92
N MET A 95 -2.15 -7.92 2.14
CA MET A 95 -2.49 -8.68 3.35
C MET A 95 -3.44 -7.86 4.21
N ILE A 96 -4.29 -8.55 4.98
CA ILE A 96 -5.07 -7.92 6.05
C ILE A 96 -4.45 -8.35 7.38
N GLY A 97 -4.17 -7.39 8.25
CA GLY A 97 -3.60 -7.61 9.56
C GLY A 97 -4.43 -6.98 10.66
N GLU A 98 -4.31 -7.53 11.87
CA GLU A 98 -4.81 -6.92 13.09
C GLU A 98 -3.62 -6.61 14.00
N GLU A 99 -3.56 -5.38 14.51
CA GLU A 99 -2.56 -5.04 15.51
C GLU A 99 -2.91 -5.66 16.86
N VAL A 100 -1.96 -6.41 17.42
CA VAL A 100 -2.13 -7.16 18.67
C VAL A 100 -1.43 -6.52 19.86
N LYS A 101 -0.57 -5.52 19.64
CA LYS A 101 0.20 -4.78 20.65
C LYS A 101 0.51 -3.38 20.15
#